data_AF-A0A530BNB7-F1
#
_entry.id   AF-A0A530BNB7-F1
#
_cell.length_a   1.000
_cell.length_b   1.000
_cell.length_c   1.000
_cell.angle_alpha   90.00
_cell.angle_beta   90.00
_cell.angle_gamma   90.00
#
_symmetry.space_group_name_H-M   'P 1'
#
loop_
_entity.id
_entity.type
_entity.pdbx_description
1 polymer ?
#
loop_
_entity_poly.entity_id
_entity_poly.type
_entity_poly.pdbx_seq_one_letter_code
_entity_poly.pdbx_strand_id
1 'polypeptide(L)'
;MLTGRTLSARAASLLLTLWLVSALVFIAGQVVPGDVARVMLGPFADAQAVAALNRQLGADQPVLVQYWHWFSAALGGDFGTSLS
;
A
#
# COMPACT_ATOMS: atom_id res chain seq x y z
N MET A 1 14.74 -1.95 37.87
CA MET A 1 14.18 -0.81 37.10
C MET A 1 14.82 -0.63 35.70
N LEU A 2 15.77 -1.47 35.25
CA LEU A 2 16.45 -1.30 33.95
C LEU A 2 15.73 -1.93 32.75
N THR A 3 14.67 -2.73 32.98
CA THR A 3 14.05 -3.59 31.96
C THR A 3 13.05 -2.85 31.03
N GLY A 4 12.41 -1.77 31.50
CA GLY A 4 11.40 -1.06 30.71
C GLY A 4 11.97 -0.24 29.53
N ARG A 5 13.21 0.24 29.66
CA ARG A 5 13.87 1.05 28.63
C ARG A 5 14.41 0.22 27.47
N THR A 6 14.82 -1.03 27.73
CA THR A 6 15.29 -1.94 26.68
C THR A 6 14.12 -2.56 25.92
N LEU A 7 12.99 -2.84 26.58
CA LEU A 7 11.80 -3.39 25.93
C LEU A 7 11.17 -2.40 24.95
N SER A 8 11.07 -1.12 25.33
CA SER A 8 10.60 -0.04 24.44
C SER A 8 11.53 0.18 23.25
N ALA A 9 12.85 0.17 23.47
CA ALA A 9 13.82 0.25 22.38
C ALA A 9 13.70 -0.95 21.41
N ARG A 10 13.50 -2.16 21.92
CA ARG A 10 13.29 -3.38 21.11
C ARG A 10 11.99 -3.32 20.32
N ALA A 11 10.89 -2.92 20.95
CA ALA A 11 9.60 -2.75 20.29
C ALA A 11 9.65 -1.70 19.17
N ALA A 12 10.28 -0.54 19.42
CA ALA A 12 10.49 0.48 18.40
C ALA A 12 11.35 -0.04 17.23
N SER A 13 12.40 -0.81 17.52
CA SER A 13 13.25 -1.44 16.49
C SER A 13 12.46 -2.42 15.62
N LEU A 14 11.56 -3.21 16.23
CA LEU A 14 10.70 -4.16 15.52
C LEU A 14 9.67 -3.43 14.65
N LEU A 15 9.01 -2.41 15.20
CA LEU A 15 8.05 -1.59 14.46
C LEU A 15 8.71 -0.88 13.27
N LEU A 16 9.91 -0.34 13.46
CA LEU A 16 10.67 0.29 12.37
C LEU A 16 11.03 -0.72 11.29
N THR A 17 11.49 -1.91 11.67
CA THR A 17 11.79 -2.99 10.72
C THR A 17 10.56 -3.41 9.94
N LEU A 18 9.42 -3.63 10.61
CA LEU A 18 8.17 -3.98 9.96
C LEU A 18 7.69 -2.89 9.00
N TRP A 19 7.80 -1.63 9.41
CA TRP A 19 7.47 -0.49 8.56
C TRP A 19 8.36 -0.45 7.31
N LEU A 20 9.67 -0.60 7.45
CA LEU A 20 10.61 -0.65 6.32
C LEU A 20 10.32 -1.82 5.37
N VAL A 21 10.08 -3.03 5.91
CA VAL A 21 9.71 -4.19 5.10
C VAL A 21 8.40 -3.95 4.36
N SER A 22 7.40 -3.35 5.01
CA SER A 22 6.12 -3.01 4.39
C SER A 22 6.29 -2.01 3.23
N ALA A 23 7.15 -1.00 3.40
CA ALA A 23 7.46 -0.02 2.37
C ALA A 23 8.18 -0.68 1.19
N LEU A 24 9.12 -1.61 1.46
CA LEU A 24 9.80 -2.37 0.41
C LEU A 24 8.83 -3.22 -0.40
N VAL A 25 7.91 -3.93 0.26
CA VAL A 25 6.88 -4.73 -0.43
C VAL A 25 5.96 -3.84 -1.27
N PHE A 26 5.54 -2.69 -0.73
CA PHE A 26 4.72 -1.73 -1.45
C PHE A 26 5.44 -1.19 -2.70
N ILE A 27 6.70 -0.77 -2.57
CA ILE A 27 7.51 -0.29 -3.70
C ILE A 27 7.70 -1.40 -4.73
N ALA A 28 7.99 -2.63 -4.31
CA ALA A 28 8.12 -3.76 -5.22
C ALA A 28 6.82 -4.01 -6.03
N GLY A 29 5.66 -3.81 -5.42
CA GLY A 29 4.36 -3.84 -6.10
C GLY A 29 4.18 -2.70 -7.11
N GLN A 30 4.58 -1.48 -6.76
CA GLN A 30 4.49 -0.30 -7.65
C GLN A 30 5.44 -0.38 -8.85
N VAL A 31 6.51 -1.16 -8.76
CA VAL A 31 7.46 -1.37 -9.88
C VAL A 31 6.84 -2.24 -10.97
N VAL A 32 5.78 -3.00 -10.69
CA VAL A 32 5.07 -3.79 -11.71
C VAL A 32 4.41 -2.81 -12.70
N PRO A 33 4.85 -2.77 -13.96
CA PRO A 33 4.29 -1.85 -14.94
C PRO A 33 2.90 -2.34 -15.34
N GLY A 34 1.87 -1.68 -14.82
CA GLY A 34 0.48 -1.99 -15.11
C GLY A 34 -0.44 -0.94 -14.50
N ASP A 35 -1.28 -0.33 -15.34
CA ASP A 35 -2.36 0.52 -14.85
C ASP A 35 -3.41 -0.40 -14.21
N VAL A 36 -3.57 -0.32 -12.88
CA VAL A 36 -4.48 -1.19 -12.11
C VAL A 36 -5.89 -1.14 -12.69
N ALA A 37 -6.39 0.06 -13.04
CA ALA A 37 -7.70 0.20 -13.65
C ALA A 37 -7.77 -0.45 -15.04
N ARG A 38 -6.70 -0.41 -15.84
CA ARG A 38 -6.63 -1.10 -17.14
C ARG A 38 -6.56 -2.62 -16.99
N VAL A 39 -5.89 -3.12 -15.95
CA VAL A 39 -5.87 -4.55 -15.62
C VAL A 39 -7.27 -5.02 -15.20
N MET A 40 -7.97 -4.21 -14.39
CA MET A 40 -9.31 -4.53 -13.91
C MET A 40 -10.39 -4.44 -15.00
N LEU A 41 -10.36 -3.38 -15.83
CA LEU A 41 -11.37 -3.15 -16.88
C LEU A 41 -11.06 -3.89 -18.19
N GLY A 42 -9.83 -4.40 -18.33
CA GLY A 42 -9.34 -5.06 -19.51
C GLY A 42 -8.64 -4.13 -20.51
N PRO A 43 -7.83 -4.70 -21.44
CA PRO A 43 -6.95 -3.95 -22.32
C PRO A 43 -7.68 -3.03 -23.32
N PHE A 44 -8.95 -3.33 -23.61
CA PHE A 44 -9.80 -2.56 -24.55
C PHE A 44 -10.74 -1.57 -23.86
N ALA A 45 -10.61 -1.38 -22.54
CA ALA A 45 -11.44 -0.43 -21.80
C ALA A 45 -11.22 1.01 -22.27
N ASP A 46 -12.30 1.78 -22.33
CA ASP A 46 -12.25 3.19 -22.69
C ASP A 46 -11.36 3.99 -21.74
N ALA A 47 -10.60 4.95 -22.27
CA ALA A 47 -9.64 5.72 -21.50
C ALA A 47 -10.31 6.56 -20.39
N GLN A 48 -11.55 7.03 -20.60
CA GLN A 48 -12.29 7.74 -19.56
C GLN A 48 -12.69 6.82 -18.42
N ALA A 49 -13.10 5.58 -18.73
CA ALA A 49 -13.43 4.58 -17.73
C ALA A 49 -12.20 4.20 -16.89
N VAL A 50 -11.04 4.02 -17.52
CA VAL A 50 -9.76 3.76 -16.83
C VAL A 50 -9.39 4.94 -15.91
N ALA A 51 -9.45 6.18 -16.39
CA ALA A 51 -9.15 7.36 -15.57
C ALA A 51 -10.15 7.56 -14.42
N ALA A 52 -11.44 7.26 -14.64
CA ALA A 52 -12.45 7.31 -13.59
C ALA A 52 -12.17 6.26 -12.51
N LEU A 53 -11.84 5.03 -12.90
CA LEU A 53 -11.52 3.96 -11.95
C LEU A 53 -10.20 4.22 -11.21
N ASN A 54 -9.16 4.74 -11.89
CA ASN A 54 -7.91 5.13 -11.22
C ASN A 54 -8.12 6.20 -10.15
N ARG A 55 -9.03 7.15 -10.38
CA ARG A 55 -9.41 8.14 -9.36
C ARG A 55 -10.17 7.51 -8.20
N GLN A 56 -11.08 6.56 -8.47
CA GLN A 56 -11.81 5.84 -7.42
C GLN A 56 -10.89 4.96 -6.57
N LEU A 57 -9.91 4.31 -7.20
CA LEU A 57 -8.90 3.48 -6.52
C LEU A 57 -7.80 4.30 -5.84
N GLY A 58 -7.72 5.60 -6.10
CA GLY A 58 -6.64 6.46 -5.62
C GLY A 58 -5.28 6.20 -6.28
N ALA A 59 -5.24 5.44 -7.39
CA ALA A 59 -4.02 5.15 -8.15
C ALA A 59 -3.40 6.40 -8.81
N ASP A 60 -4.20 7.47 -8.98
CA ASP A 60 -3.78 8.80 -9.43
C ASP A 60 -3.05 9.62 -8.34
N GLN A 61 -3.15 9.23 -7.07
CA GLN A 61 -2.58 10.01 -5.97
C GLN A 61 -1.06 9.86 -5.89
N PRO A 62 -0.34 10.79 -5.22
CA PRO A 62 1.09 10.63 -4.99
C PRO A 62 1.40 9.31 -4.27
N VAL A 63 2.49 8.63 -4.66
CA VAL A 63 2.90 7.31 -4.15
C VAL A 63 2.94 7.27 -2.61
N LEU A 64 3.34 8.37 -1.98
CA LEU A 64 3.38 8.49 -0.52
C LEU A 64 1.99 8.43 0.12
N VAL A 65 0.98 9.01 -0.54
CA VAL A 65 -0.42 8.98 -0.09
C VAL A 65 -1.01 7.60 -0.30
N GLN A 66 -0.72 6.95 -1.43
CA GLN A 66 -1.13 5.57 -1.70
C GLN A 66 -0.58 4.61 -0.63
N TYR A 67 0.71 4.73 -0.30
CA TYR A 67 1.34 3.93 0.75
C TYR A 67 0.68 4.18 2.11
N TRP A 68 0.40 5.43 2.48
CA TRP A 68 -0.21 5.73 3.77
C TRP A 68 -1.63 5.17 3.89
N HIS A 69 -2.45 5.30 2.83
CA HIS A 69 -3.77 4.68 2.78
C HIS A 69 -3.67 3.17 2.96
N TRP A 70 -2.84 2.49 2.16
CA TRP A 70 -2.65 1.05 2.24
C TRP A 70 -2.14 0.61 3.61
N PHE A 71 -1.15 1.29 4.16
CA PHE A 71 -0.55 0.98 5.46
C PHE A 71 -1.56 1.17 6.60
N SER A 72 -2.34 2.25 6.60
CA SER A 72 -3.37 2.50 7.63
C SER A 72 -4.53 1.50 7.56
N ALA A 73 -4.96 1.12 6.35
CA ALA A 73 -5.97 0.08 6.14
C ALA A 73 -5.47 -1.29 6.66
N ALA A 74 -4.22 -1.65 6.33
CA ALA A 74 -3.60 -2.88 6.79
C ALA A 74 -3.47 -2.95 8.32
N LEU A 75 -3.14 -1.83 8.97
CA LEU A 75 -3.16 -1.74 10.45
C LEU A 75 -4.57 -1.90 11.04
N GLY A 76 -5.60 -1.51 10.30
CA GLY A 76 -7.01 -1.74 10.65
C GLY A 76 -7.51 -3.16 10.36
N GLY A 77 -6.67 -4.03 9.76
CA GLY A 77 -7.03 -5.38 9.34
C GLY A 77 -7.66 -5.47 7.95
N ASP A 78 -7.74 -4.36 7.22
CA ASP A 78 -8.20 -4.32 5.83
C ASP A 78 -6.99 -4.39 4.89
N PHE A 79 -6.76 -5.57 4.32
CA PHE A 79 -5.66 -5.81 3.38
C PHE A 79 -6.08 -5.53 1.92
N GLY A 80 -7.26 -4.96 1.70
CA GLY A 80 -7.87 -4.77 0.40
C GLY A 80 -8.66 -5.99 -0.08
N THR A 81 -9.35 -5.81 -1.20
CA THR A 81 -10.16 -6.86 -1.83
C THR A 81 -9.32 -7.61 -2.88
N SER A 82 -9.11 -8.92 -2.68
CA SER A 82 -8.57 -9.78 -3.73
C SER A 82 -9.57 -9.83 -4.89
N LEU A 83 -9.17 -9.33 -6.06
CA LEU A 83 -9.93 -9.49 -7.29
C LEU A 83 -9.73 -10.92 -7.80
N SER A 84 -10.59 -11.85 -7.37
CA SER A 84 -10.67 -13.24 -7.85
C SER A 84 -11.68 -13.41 -8.96
#